data_AF-A0A0F9VUR2-F1
#
_entry.id   AF-A0A0F9VUR2-F1
#
_cell.length_a   1.000
_cell.length_b   1.000
_cell.length_c   1.000
_cell.angle_alpha   90.00
_cell.angle_beta   90.00
_cell.angle_gamma   90.00
#
_symmetry.space_group_name_H-M   'P 1'
#
loop_
_entity.id
_entity.type
_entity.pdbx_description
1 polymer ?
#
loop_
_entity_poly.entity_id
_entity_poly.type
_entity_poly.pdbx_seq_one_letter_code
_entity_poly.pdbx_strand_id
1 'polypeptide(L)'
;MVAILIEPPKKIFTGEPEDLAEEFRKELRTMMKAAALKMQCPVEHLKYRVDNTGTVEIQKMEPDEMAAMEIQEKQNKLRKQILKRKGLL
;
A
#
# COMPACT_ATOMS: atom_id res chain seq x y z
N MET A 1 19.74 3.13 -0.46
CA MET A 1 18.27 3.00 -0.54
C MET A 1 17.75 4.21 -1.32
N VAL A 2 16.90 4.01 -2.33
CA VAL A 2 16.30 5.10 -3.12
C VAL A 2 14.87 5.28 -2.61
N ALA A 3 14.57 6.40 -1.96
CA ALA A 3 13.20 6.78 -1.61
C ALA A 3 12.73 7.83 -2.62
N ILE A 4 11.55 7.65 -3.19
CA ILE A 4 10.95 8.66 -4.07
C ILE A 4 9.87 9.35 -3.25
N LEU A 5 10.16 10.60 -2.88
CA LEU A 5 9.16 11.52 -2.34
C LEU A 5 8.27 11.95 -3.51
N ILE A 6 6.99 11.60 -3.46
CA ILE A 6 6.00 12.10 -4.40
C ILE A 6 5.13 13.08 -3.62
N GLU A 7 5.32 14.37 -3.90
CA GLU A 7 4.41 15.39 -3.40
C GLU A 7 3.03 15.17 -4.04
N PRO A 8 1.97 15.02 -3.24
CA PRO A 8 0.63 14.92 -3.81
C PRO A 8 0.33 16.24 -4.57
N PRO A 9 -0.40 16.17 -5.69
CA PRO A 9 -0.86 17.39 -6.34
C PRO A 9 -1.62 18.25 -5.33
N LYS A 10 -1.39 19.58 -5.35
CA LYS A 10 -2.15 20.56 -4.54
C LYS A 10 -3.62 20.61 -5.00
N LYS A 11 -4.36 19.54 -4.75
CA LYS A 11 -5.81 19.46 -4.90
C LYS A 11 -6.39 19.49 -3.51
N ILE A 12 -7.16 20.54 -3.24
CA ILE A 12 -7.99 20.60 -2.04
C ILE A 12 -9.22 19.76 -2.36
N PHE A 13 -9.29 18.57 -1.78
CA PHE A 13 -10.46 17.71 -1.90
C PHE A 13 -11.51 18.22 -0.92
N THR A 14 -12.69 18.61 -1.43
CA THR A 14 -13.85 18.99 -0.63
C THR A 14 -14.99 18.02 -0.96
N GLY A 15 -15.33 17.13 -0.03
CA GLY A 15 -16.34 16.10 -0.21
C GLY A 15 -16.60 15.32 1.08
N GLU A 16 -17.55 14.38 1.05
CA GLU A 16 -17.79 13.46 2.16
C GLU A 16 -16.56 12.57 2.39
N PRO A 17 -16.29 12.12 3.64
CA PRO A 17 -15.07 11.37 3.97
C PRO A 17 -14.92 10.06 3.17
N GLU A 18 -16.02 9.47 2.70
CA GLU A 18 -15.99 8.26 1.87
C GLU A 18 -15.51 8.53 0.44
N ASP A 19 -16.00 9.59 -0.20
CA ASP A 19 -15.55 10.01 -1.54
C ASP A 19 -14.07 10.41 -1.52
N LEU A 20 -13.65 11.12 -0.47
CA LEU A 20 -12.26 11.54 -0.29
C LEU A 20 -11.31 10.34 -0.17
N ALA A 21 -11.75 9.28 0.51
CA ALA A 21 -10.98 8.07 0.68
C ALA A 21 -10.83 7.28 -0.63
N GLU A 22 -11.87 7.26 -1.47
CA GLU A 22 -11.81 6.63 -2.80
C GLU A 22 -10.89 7.38 -3.75
N GLU A 23 -11.00 8.71 -3.82
CA GLU A 23 -10.12 9.54 -4.64
C GLU A 23 -8.66 9.41 -4.21
N PHE A 24 -8.39 9.47 -2.90
CA PHE A 24 -7.06 9.27 -2.36
C PHE A 24 -6.48 7.90 -2.73
N ARG A 25 -7.26 6.82 -2.60
CA ARG A 25 -6.83 5.46 -2.99
C ARG A 25 -6.50 5.38 -4.48
N LYS A 26 -7.27 6.06 -5.33
CA LYS A 26 -7.05 6.08 -6.78
C LYS A 26 -5.76 6.81 -7.14
N GLU A 27 -5.51 7.96 -6.52
CA GLU A 27 -4.26 8.70 -6.70
C GLU A 27 -3.07 7.93 -6.15
N LEU A 28 -3.18 7.37 -4.94
CA LEU A 28 -2.14 6.53 -4.34
C LEU A 28 -1.75 5.36 -5.25
N ARG A 29 -2.74 4.66 -5.82
CA ARG A 29 -2.48 3.56 -6.77
C ARG A 29 -1.73 4.04 -8.02
N THR A 30 -2.01 5.26 -8.47
CA THR A 30 -1.34 5.88 -9.61
C THR A 30 0.11 6.25 -9.25
N MET A 31 0.32 6.82 -8.06
CA MET A 31 1.65 7.13 -7.52
C MET A 31 2.51 5.88 -7.36
N MET A 32 1.95 4.81 -6.80
CA MET A 32 2.66 3.53 -6.65
C MET A 32 3.03 2.89 -8.00
N LYS A 33 2.14 2.94 -9.00
CA LYS A 33 2.46 2.48 -10.37
C LYS A 33 3.57 3.31 -11.00
N ALA A 34 3.53 4.62 -10.86
CA ALA A 34 4.58 5.50 -11.37
C ALA A 34 5.93 5.25 -10.68
N ALA A 35 5.93 5.04 -9.36
CA ALA A 35 7.11 4.69 -8.59
C ALA A 35 7.67 3.32 -9.03
N ALA A 36 6.81 2.31 -9.22
CA ALA A 36 7.19 0.97 -9.71
C ALA A 36 7.90 1.03 -11.07
N LEU A 37 7.39 1.83 -11.99
CA LEU A 37 8.02 2.06 -13.30
C LEU A 37 9.39 2.74 -13.16
N LYS A 38 9.50 3.80 -12.35
CA LYS A 38 10.77 4.50 -12.10
C LYS A 38 11.82 3.60 -11.44
N MET A 39 11.36 2.72 -10.56
CA MET A 39 12.19 1.84 -9.76
C MET A 39 12.45 0.47 -10.41
N GLN A 40 11.84 0.20 -11.56
CA GLN A 40 11.89 -1.09 -12.27
C GLN A 40 11.59 -2.29 -11.34
N CYS A 41 10.55 -2.17 -10.52
CA CYS A 41 10.12 -3.23 -9.63
C CYS A 41 8.59 -3.39 -9.69
N PRO A 42 8.06 -4.58 -9.39
CA PRO A 42 6.61 -4.75 -9.29
C PRO A 42 6.05 -3.89 -8.14
N VAL A 43 4.81 -3.42 -8.31
CA VAL A 43 4.11 -2.60 -7.30
C VAL A 43 3.99 -3.33 -5.97
N GLU A 44 3.90 -4.66 -6.00
CA GLU A 44 3.81 -5.53 -4.82
C GLU A 44 5.08 -5.49 -3.94
N HIS A 45 6.22 -5.08 -4.51
CA HIS A 45 7.49 -4.95 -3.80
C HIS A 45 7.71 -3.51 -3.30
N LEU A 46 6.69 -2.66 -3.36
CA LEU A 46 6.75 -1.29 -2.86
C LEU A 46 5.94 -1.18 -1.57
N LYS A 47 6.49 -0.47 -0.60
CA LYS A 47 5.79 0.02 0.58
C LYS A 47 5.57 1.52 0.46
N TYR A 48 4.46 2.00 1.00
CA TYR A 48 4.20 3.42 1.12
C TYR A 48 3.90 3.80 2.56
N ARG A 49 4.27 5.03 2.92
CA ARG A 49 3.90 5.66 4.18
C ARG A 49 3.29 7.01 3.89
N VAL A 50 2.25 7.37 4.63
CA VAL A 50 1.66 8.70 4.59
C VAL A 50 2.04 9.39 5.88
N ASP A 51 2.68 10.55 5.77
CA ASP A 51 3.01 11.37 6.94
C ASP A 51 1.83 12.26 7.35
N ASN A 52 1.92 12.85 8.56
CA ASN A 52 0.88 13.74 9.11
C ASN A 52 0.64 15.01 8.27
N THR A 53 1.51 15.29 7.31
CA THR A 53 1.39 16.39 6.34
C THR A 53 0.67 15.98 5.05
N GLY A 54 0.28 14.71 4.90
CA GLY A 54 -0.30 14.16 3.68
C GLY A 54 0.73 13.78 2.61
N THR A 55 2.03 13.86 2.92
CA THR A 55 3.10 13.43 2.00
C THR A 55 3.14 11.90 1.91
N VAL A 56 3.23 11.37 0.68
CA VAL A 56 3.32 9.92 0.44
C VAL A 56 4.76 9.56 0.10
N GLU A 57 5.42 8.86 1.01
CA GLU A 57 6.74 8.28 0.78
C GLU A 57 6.59 6.87 0.20
N ILE A 58 7.19 6.61 -0.97
CA ILE A 58 7.21 5.27 -1.58
C ILE A 58 8.64 4.75 -1.60
N GLN A 59 8.81 3.54 -1.08
CA GLN A 59 10.11 2.88 -0.94
C GLN A 59 10.01 1.42 -1.41
N LYS A 60 11.14 0.86 -1.88
CA LYS A 60 11.23 -0.58 -2.09
C LYS A 60 11.20 -1.29 -0.74
N MET A 61 10.43 -2.37 -0.70
CA MET A 61 10.40 -3.28 0.43
C MET A 61 11.73 -4.03 0.49
N GLU A 62 12.31 -4.15 1.68
CA GLU A 62 13.54 -4.91 1.85
C GLU A 62 13.27 -6.42 1.69
N PRO A 63 14.29 -7.24 1.33
CA PRO A 63 14.12 -8.68 1.19
C PRO A 63 13.52 -9.35 2.44
N ASP A 64 13.95 -8.90 3.63
CA ASP A 64 13.46 -9.41 4.92
C ASP A 64 11.99 -9.04 5.16
N GLU A 65 11.58 -7.83 4.74
CA GLU A 65 10.19 -7.38 4.82
C GLU A 65 9.29 -8.13 3.84
N MET A 66 9.76 -8.43 2.62
CA MET A 66 9.02 -9.28 1.67
C MET A 66 8.79 -10.68 2.24
N ALA A 67 9.83 -11.30 2.82
CA ALA A 67 9.71 -12.61 3.44
C ALA A 67 8.72 -12.61 4.63
N ALA A 68 8.75 -11.58 5.47
CA ALA A 68 7.80 -11.42 6.57
C ALA A 68 6.36 -11.30 6.06
N MET A 69 6.14 -10.55 4.98
CA MET A 69 4.83 -10.35 4.38
C MET A 69 4.27 -11.66 3.79
N GLU A 70 5.09 -12.45 3.08
CA GLU A 70 4.69 -13.77 2.58
C GLU A 70 4.34 -14.76 3.71
N ILE A 71 5.10 -14.74 4.80
CA ILE A 71 4.81 -15.55 6.00
C ILE A 71 3.48 -15.12 6.60
N GLN A 72 3.22 -13.82 6.71
CA GLN A 72 1.98 -13.27 7.24
C GLN A 72 0.78 -13.62 6.36
N GLU A 73 0.92 -13.57 5.03
CA GLU A 73 -0.12 -14.01 4.10
C GLU A 73 -0.43 -15.51 4.23
N LYS A 74 0.60 -16.35 4.36
CA LYS A 74 0.44 -17.79 4.60
C LYS A 74 -0.30 -18.04 5.92
N GLN A 75 0.06 -17.33 6.99
CA GLN A 75 -0.64 -17.42 8.28
C GLN A 75 -2.09 -16.95 8.20
N ASN A 76 -2.36 -15.87 7.46
CA ASN A 76 -3.73 -15.37 7.26
C ASN A 76 -4.59 -16.34 6.45
N LYS A 77 -4.02 -16.99 5.43
CA LYS A 77 -4.71 -18.07 4.67
C LYS A 77 -5.05 -19.24 5.58
N LEU A 78 -4.11 -19.67 6.42
CA LEU A 78 -4.33 -20.74 7.42
C LEU A 78 -5.42 -20.35 8.43
N ARG A 79 -5.38 -19.14 8.99
CA ARG A 79 -6.41 -18.63 9.91
C ARG A 79 -7.79 -18.61 9.26
N LYS A 80 -7.91 -18.13 8.03
CA LYS A 80 -9.19 -18.14 7.28
C LYS A 80 -9.70 -19.56 7.05
N GLN A 81 -8.82 -20.51 6.73
CA GLN A 81 -9.22 -21.92 6.58
C GLN A 81 -9.68 -22.54 7.91
N ILE A 82 -9.00 -22.23 9.02
CA ILE A 82 -9.40 -22.69 10.36
C ILE A 82 -10.76 -22.10 10.75
N LEU A 83 -10.98 -20.80 10.51
CA LEU A 83 -12.26 -20.14 10.79
C LEU A 83 -13.40 -20.74 9.95
N LYS A 84 -13.17 -21.00 8.66
CA LYS A 84 -14.12 -21.72 7.80
C LYS A 84 -14.44 -23.13 8.32
N ARG A 85 -13.42 -23.88 8.75
CA ARG A 85 -13.61 -25.23 9.33
C ARG A 85 -14.36 -25.21 10.66
N LYS A 86 -14.26 -24.12 11.42
CA LYS A 86 -14.97 -23.91 12.69
C LYS A 86 -16.38 -23.32 12.51
N GLY A 87 -16.82 -23.03 11.28
CA GLY A 87 -18.15 -22.46 11.01
C GLY A 87 -18.34 -21.04 11.54
N LEU A 88 -17.25 -20.30 11.75
CA LEU A 88 -17.25 -18.92 12.28
C LEU A 88 -17.24 -17.86 11.17
N LEU A 89 -17.39 -18.29 9.91
CA LEU A 89 -17.28 -17.46 8.69
C LEU A 89 -18.19 -18.01 7.59
#